data_AF-A0A926A843-F1
#
_entry.id   AF-A0A926A843-F1
#
_cell.length_a   1.000
_cell.length_b   1.000
_cell.length_c   1.000
_cell.angle_alpha   90.00
_cell.angle_beta   90.00
_cell.angle_gamma   90.00
#
_symmetry.space_group_name_H-M   'P 1'
#
loop_
_entity.id
_entity.type
_entity.pdbx_description
1 polymer ?
#
loop_
_entity_poly.entity_id
_entity_poly.type
_entity_poly.pdbx_seq_one_letter_code
_entity_poly.pdbx_strand_id
1 'polypeptide(L)'
;MTSSPDVRMLLDEAPTCVATTGAIEGPYWFDVDSIRTDLREDRPGARLDLALRVRDASCAVLANSVVEIWQCDAGGKYSGFESEPDHGPQHWASVE
;
A
#
# COMPACT_ATOMS: atom_id res chain seq x y z
N MET A 1 -23.97 -12.37 -7.02
CA MET A 1 -22.54 -12.03 -6.88
C MET A 1 -22.22 -11.03 -7.97
N THR A 2 -22.23 -9.75 -7.65
CA THR A 2 -21.85 -8.69 -8.59
C THR A 2 -20.36 -8.85 -8.85
N SER A 3 -19.97 -9.09 -10.11
CA SER A 3 -18.55 -9.09 -10.46
C SER A 3 -17.96 -7.75 -10.05
N SER A 4 -16.87 -7.76 -9.29
CA SER A 4 -16.09 -6.54 -9.08
C SER A 4 -15.75 -5.98 -10.47
N PRO A 5 -15.91 -4.66 -10.72
CA PRO A 5 -15.40 -4.07 -11.94
C PRO A 5 -13.92 -4.43 -12.06
N ASP A 6 -13.43 -4.63 -13.29
CA ASP A 6 -11.99 -4.83 -13.49
C ASP A 6 -11.27 -3.63 -12.85
N VAL A 7 -10.45 -3.89 -11.84
CA VAL A 7 -9.70 -2.86 -11.10
C VAL A 7 -8.88 -1.97 -12.04
N ARG A 8 -8.56 -2.44 -13.25
CA ARG A 8 -7.91 -1.64 -14.30
C ARG A 8 -8.82 -0.56 -14.87
N MET A 9 -10.12 -0.78 -14.99
CA MET A 9 -11.06 0.23 -15.47
C MET A 9 -11.16 1.41 -14.50
N LEU A 10 -11.09 1.14 -13.18
CA LEU A 10 -11.06 2.20 -12.16
C LEU A 10 -9.85 3.12 -12.31
N LEU A 11 -8.71 2.60 -12.79
CA LEU A 11 -7.50 3.38 -13.04
C LEU A 11 -7.59 4.29 -14.27
N ASP A 12 -8.57 4.08 -15.16
CA ASP A 12 -8.81 4.94 -16.32
C ASP A 12 -9.64 6.18 -15.94
N GLU A 13 -10.44 6.09 -14.87
CA GLU A 13 -11.25 7.19 -14.34
C GLU A 13 -10.53 8.03 -13.28
N ALA A 14 -9.44 7.51 -12.70
CA ALA A 14 -8.68 8.21 -11.67
C ALA A 14 -8.04 9.51 -12.20
N PRO A 15 -7.94 10.58 -11.38
CA PRO A 15 -7.21 11.79 -11.75
C PRO A 15 -5.82 11.46 -12.26
N THR A 16 -5.52 11.92 -13.47
CA THR A 16 -4.22 11.74 -14.09
C THR A 16 -3.43 13.04 -13.99
N CYS A 17 -2.09 12.94 -13.98
CA CYS A 17 -1.19 14.09 -14.10
C CYS A 17 -1.14 15.07 -12.91
N VAL A 18 -1.42 14.62 -11.69
CA VAL A 18 -1.12 15.37 -10.48
C VAL A 18 -0.02 14.65 -9.72
N ALA A 19 1.01 15.37 -9.29
CA ALA A 19 2.08 14.80 -8.50
C ALA A 19 1.52 14.22 -7.19
N THR A 20 1.78 12.94 -6.93
CA THR A 20 1.42 12.30 -5.67
C THR A 20 2.21 12.94 -4.54
N THR A 21 1.54 13.28 -3.44
CA THR A 21 2.18 13.82 -2.24
C THR A 21 2.99 12.72 -1.55
N GLY A 22 4.18 13.06 -1.07
CA GLY A 22 4.96 12.15 -0.22
C GLY A 22 4.29 11.90 1.14
N ALA A 23 4.63 10.78 1.76
CA ALA A 23 4.31 10.43 3.13
C ALA A 23 5.58 9.93 3.83
N ILE A 24 5.57 9.85 5.17
CA ILE A 24 6.66 9.23 5.92
C ILE A 24 6.62 7.70 5.75
N GLU A 25 7.78 7.05 5.77
CA GLU A 25 7.92 5.58 5.69
C GLU A 25 7.39 4.88 6.95
N GLY A 26 7.64 5.47 8.11
CA GLY A 26 7.32 4.86 9.40
C GLY A 26 8.33 3.78 9.82
N PRO A 27 8.13 3.15 10.98
CA PRO A 27 9.15 2.29 11.60
C PRO A 27 9.11 0.82 11.13
N TYR A 28 8.10 0.42 10.36
CA TYR A 28 7.83 -0.99 10.05
C TYR A 28 8.29 -1.43 8.65
N TRP A 29 9.01 -0.56 7.94
CA TRP A 29 9.65 -0.95 6.69
C TRP A 29 10.96 -1.70 6.96
N PHE A 30 11.18 -2.78 6.21
CA PHE A 30 12.43 -3.51 6.14
C PHE A 30 12.52 -4.25 4.81
N ASP A 31 13.74 -4.53 4.35
CA ASP A 31 13.97 -5.24 3.09
C ASP A 31 13.62 -6.73 3.23
N VAL A 32 12.59 -7.17 2.51
CA VAL A 32 12.08 -8.55 2.50
C VAL A 32 12.63 -9.34 1.30
N ASP A 33 13.24 -8.68 0.30
CA ASP A 33 13.68 -9.28 -0.98
C ASP A 33 12.66 -10.27 -1.60
N SER A 34 11.42 -9.79 -1.79
CA SER A 34 10.31 -10.63 -2.28
C SER A 34 9.40 -9.90 -3.28
N ILE A 35 9.26 -10.45 -4.49
CA ILE A 35 8.35 -9.96 -5.53
C ILE A 35 7.14 -10.89 -5.64
N ARG A 36 5.96 -10.39 -5.25
CA ARG A 36 4.71 -11.15 -5.21
C ARG A 36 3.49 -10.27 -5.46
N THR A 37 2.39 -10.87 -5.92
CA THR A 37 1.12 -10.18 -6.20
C THR A 37 0.05 -10.39 -5.13
N ASP A 38 0.26 -11.35 -4.22
CA ASP A 38 -0.64 -11.67 -3.11
C ASP A 38 0.11 -11.50 -1.79
N LEU A 39 -0.36 -10.59 -0.94
CA LEU A 39 0.25 -10.22 0.33
C LEU A 39 -0.52 -10.76 1.55
N ARG A 40 -1.56 -11.58 1.32
CA ARG A 40 -2.48 -12.01 2.39
C ARG A 40 -1.93 -13.09 3.29
N GLU A 41 -1.08 -13.96 2.73
CA GLU A 41 -0.58 -15.17 3.41
C GLU A 41 -1.75 -15.95 4.04
N ASP A 42 -1.69 -16.27 5.33
CA ASP A 42 -2.76 -16.90 6.11
C ASP A 42 -3.54 -15.91 7.00
N ARG A 43 -3.35 -14.60 6.82
CA ARG A 43 -3.99 -13.57 7.66
C ARG A 43 -5.48 -13.44 7.35
N PRO A 44 -6.36 -13.40 8.37
CA PRO A 44 -7.78 -13.15 8.19
C PRO A 44 -8.04 -11.68 7.83
N GLY A 45 -9.10 -11.40 7.06
CA GLY A 45 -9.50 -10.04 6.72
C GLY A 45 -10.46 -9.96 5.54
N ALA A 46 -10.95 -8.75 5.25
CA ALA A 46 -11.66 -8.48 4.01
C ALA A 46 -10.68 -8.47 2.84
N ARG A 47 -11.09 -9.04 1.69
CA ARG A 47 -10.25 -9.04 0.49
C ARG A 47 -10.23 -7.65 -0.14
N LEU A 48 -9.02 -7.13 -0.40
CA LEU A 48 -8.76 -5.95 -1.21
C LEU A 48 -8.02 -6.36 -2.49
N ASP A 49 -8.63 -6.11 -3.65
CA ASP A 49 -7.93 -6.17 -4.93
C ASP A 49 -7.38 -4.76 -5.24
N LEU A 50 -6.06 -4.57 -5.11
CA LEU A 50 -5.39 -3.29 -5.30
C LEU A 50 -4.76 -3.21 -6.70
N ALA A 51 -5.00 -2.12 -7.41
CA ALA A 51 -4.32 -1.79 -8.66
C ALA A 51 -3.69 -0.40 -8.56
N LEU A 52 -2.49 -0.26 -9.11
CA LEU A 52 -1.71 0.98 -9.12
C LEU A 52 -1.23 1.26 -10.54
N ARG A 53 -1.25 2.54 -10.93
CA ARG A 53 -0.70 3.01 -12.22
C ARG A 53 0.30 4.11 -11.95
N VAL A 54 1.57 3.83 -12.25
CA VAL A 54 2.65 4.81 -12.13
C VAL A 54 2.77 5.58 -13.43
N ARG A 55 2.87 6.91 -13.33
CA ARG A 55 3.12 7.80 -14.46
C ARG A 55 4.28 8.74 -14.12
N ASP A 56 4.99 9.19 -15.14
CA ASP A 56 6.03 10.20 -14.99
C ASP A 56 5.47 11.64 -15.04
N ALA A 57 6.35 12.63 -14.93
CA ALA A 57 5.98 14.04 -14.97
C ALA A 57 5.44 14.51 -16.33
N SER A 58 5.62 13.72 -17.40
CA SER A 58 5.03 13.93 -18.72
C SER A 58 3.67 13.24 -18.89
N CYS A 59 3.14 12.65 -17.80
CA CYS A 59 1.93 11.84 -17.76
C CYS A 59 1.99 10.52 -18.52
N ALA A 60 3.15 10.12 -19.02
CA ALA A 60 3.32 8.84 -19.65
C ALA A 60 3.31 7.72 -18.60
N VAL A 61 2.77 6.55 -18.95
CA VAL A 61 2.84 5.37 -18.08
C VAL A 61 4.31 4.96 -17.93
N LEU A 62 4.76 4.82 -16.68
CA LEU A 62 6.10 4.34 -16.40
C LEU A 62 6.10 2.81 -16.45
N ALA A 63 6.71 2.24 -17.49
CA ALA A 63 6.80 0.80 -17.66
C ALA A 63 7.85 0.18 -16.72
N ASN A 64 7.65 -1.09 -16.35
CA ASN A 64 8.57 -1.88 -15.53
C ASN A 64 8.91 -1.25 -14.17
N SER A 65 8.01 -0.43 -13.61
CA SER A 65 8.15 0.06 -12.25
C SER A 65 8.01 -1.07 -11.24
N VAL A 66 8.87 -1.07 -10.23
CA VAL A 66 8.71 -1.89 -9.03
C VAL A 66 7.92 -1.08 -8.01
N VAL A 67 6.91 -1.69 -7.41
CA VAL A 67 6.13 -1.11 -6.32
C VAL A 67 6.28 -2.02 -5.11
N GLU A 68 6.72 -1.43 -4.01
CA GLU A 68 6.83 -2.09 -2.72
C GLU A 68 5.69 -1.62 -1.80
N ILE A 69 5.06 -2.55 -1.11
CA ILE A 69 3.91 -2.29 -0.23
C ILE A 69 4.09 -3.12 1.04
N TRP A 70 3.96 -2.46 2.18
CA TRP A 70 3.86 -3.08 3.50
C TRP A 70 2.58 -2.59 4.20
N GLN A 71 1.96 -3.45 4.99
CA GLN A 71 0.68 -3.18 5.65
C GLN A 71 0.50 -4.10 6.88
N CYS A 72 -0.51 -3.82 7.69
CA CYS A 72 -0.65 -4.34 9.05
C CYS A 72 -1.76 -5.36 9.33
N ASP A 73 -2.22 -6.24 8.45
CA ASP A 73 -3.34 -7.15 8.75
C ASP A 73 -4.63 -6.52 9.37
N ALA A 74 -5.66 -7.32 9.61
CA ALA A 74 -6.94 -6.82 10.11
C ALA A 74 -6.94 -6.44 11.61
N GLY A 75 -5.96 -6.93 12.38
CA GLY A 75 -5.75 -6.64 13.79
C GLY A 75 -4.72 -5.54 14.06
N GLY A 76 -4.09 -4.98 13.02
CA GLY A 76 -3.10 -3.91 13.16
C GLY A 76 -1.68 -4.41 13.43
N LYS A 77 -1.38 -5.69 13.20
CA LYS A 77 -0.05 -6.26 13.41
C LYS A 77 0.77 -6.27 12.12
N TYR A 78 1.97 -5.70 12.18
CA TYR A 78 2.93 -5.73 11.08
C TYR A 78 3.78 -7.01 11.14
N SER A 79 4.03 -7.61 9.99
CA SER A 79 4.89 -8.79 9.87
C SER A 79 6.32 -8.46 10.34
N GLY A 80 6.92 -9.33 11.16
CA GLY A 80 8.24 -9.10 11.75
C GLY A 80 8.25 -8.23 13.02
N PHE A 81 7.10 -7.66 13.39
CA PHE A 81 6.90 -6.80 14.56
C PHE A 81 5.72 -7.27 15.43
N GLU A 82 5.34 -8.54 15.38
CA GLU A 82 4.13 -9.06 16.03
C GLU A 82 4.19 -9.02 17.56
N SER A 83 5.41 -9.01 18.12
CA SER A 83 5.65 -8.92 19.56
C SER A 83 5.58 -7.50 20.11
N GLU A 84 5.45 -6.47 19.26
CA GLU A 84 5.31 -5.10 19.74
C GLU A 84 3.94 -4.88 20.38
N PRO A 85 3.89 -4.22 21.55
CA PRO A 85 2.62 -3.84 22.16
C PRO A 85 1.84 -2.98 21.16
N ASP A 86 0.50 -3.10 21.17
CA ASP A 86 -0.33 -2.17 20.40
C ASP A 86 0.06 -0.75 20.81
N HIS A 87 0.69 -0.03 19.88
CA HIS A 87 0.87 1.38 20.04
C HIS A 87 -0.52 2.01 19.90
N GLY A 88 -1.20 2.18 21.04
CA GLY A 88 -2.36 3.07 21.15
C GLY A 88 -2.04 4.44 20.56
N PRO A 89 -3.04 5.30 20.31
CA PRO A 89 -2.89 6.51 19.51
C PRO A 89 -1.63 7.27 19.91
N GLN A 90 -0.62 7.17 19.05
CA GLN A 90 0.64 7.83 19.25
C GLN A 90 0.29 9.30 19.08
N HIS A 91 0.31 10.06 20.17
CA HIS A 91 0.41 11.50 20.07
C HIS A 91 1.65 11.74 19.20
N TRP A 92 1.42 12.08 17.93
CA TRP A 92 2.36 12.86 17.16
C TRP A 92 2.47 14.18 17.93
N ALA A 93 3.27 14.19 19.00
CA ALA A 93 3.68 15.46 19.58
C ALA A 93 4.38 16.16 18.43
N SER A 94 3.75 17.23 17.96
CA SER A 94 4.30 18.17 16.99
C SER A 94 5.79 18.28 17.21
N VAL A 95 6.57 17.82 16.23
CA VAL A 95 7.93 18.30 16.12
C VAL A 95 7.76 19.64 15.41
N GLU A 96 7.87 20.73 16.17
CA GLU A 96 8.13 22.06 15.60
C GLU A 96 9.45 22.05 14.82
#